data_AF-A0A348ZVY8-F1
#
_entry.id   AF-A0A348ZVY8-F1
#
_cell.length_a   1.000
_cell.length_b   1.000
_cell.length_c   1.000
_cell.angle_alpha   90.00
_cell.angle_beta   90.00
_cell.angle_gamma   90.00
#
_symmetry.space_group_name_H-M   'P 1'
#
loop_
_entity.id
_entity.type
_entity.pdbx_description
1 polymer ?
#
loop_
_entity_poly.entity_id
_entity_poly.type
_entity_poly.pdbx_seq_one_letter_code
_entity_poly.pdbx_strand_id
1 'polypeptide(L)' 'MFGLFKNEELHIEIRPACPKCKKEFMLDLKKFLPGKTHRCFACGTVASFDPSLAERIQKQIADLETSIRELHQNFSDKV' A
#
# COMPACT_ATOMS: atom_id res chain seq x y z
N MET A 1 -6.06 4.16 -8.48
CA MET A 1 -4.98 3.32 -7.93
C MET A 1 -3.85 3.36 -8.93
N PHE A 2 -2.67 3.81 -8.54
CA PHE A 2 -1.49 3.81 -9.40
C PHE A 2 -0.49 2.82 -8.81
N GLY A 3 -0.07 1.85 -9.61
CA GLY A 3 0.84 0.77 -9.22
C GLY A 3 2.07 0.77 -10.12
N LEU A 4 3.26 0.76 -9.52
CA LEU A 4 4.54 0.64 -10.23
C LEU A 4 5.37 -0.45 -9.54
N PHE A 5 5.98 -1.33 -10.33
CA PHE A 5 6.95 -2.30 -9.84
C PHE A 5 8.34 -1.86 -10.32
N LYS A 6 9.20 -1.46 -9.39
CA LYS A 6 10.55 -0.95 -9.69
C LYS A 6 11.51 -1.45 -8.62
N ASN A 7 12.72 -1.85 -9.02
CA ASN A 7 13.74 -2.40 -8.11
C ASN A 7 13.19 -3.55 -7.23
N GLU A 8 12.38 -4.44 -7.81
CA GLU A 8 11.75 -5.57 -7.11
C GLU A 8 10.74 -5.21 -6.01
N GLU A 9 10.32 -3.94 -5.98
CA GLU A 9 9.38 -3.42 -5.00
C GLU A 9 8.10 -2.95 -5.66
N LEU A 10 6.96 -3.40 -5.11
CA LEU A 10 5.64 -2.94 -5.52
C LEU A 10 5.29 -1.65 -4.77
N HIS A 11 4.99 -0.60 -5.52
CA HIS A 11 4.51 0.66 -4.99
C HIS A 11 3.06 0.86 -5.38
N ILE A 12 2.14 0.80 -4.42
CA ILE A 12 0.71 1.05 -4.63
C ILE A 12 0.30 2.24 -3.78
N GLU A 13 -0.23 3.25 -4.47
CA GLU A 13 -0.78 4.44 -3.82
C GLU A 13 -2.31 4.47 -3.94
N ILE A 14 -2.96 4.81 -2.84
CA ILE A 14 -4.38 5.14 -2.78
C ILE A 14 -4.58 6.57 -2.26
N ARG A 15 -5.75 7.15 -2.57
CA ARG A 15 -6.12 8.51 -2.15
C ARG A 15 -7.41 8.51 -1.33
N PRO A 16 -7.37 8.05 -0.06
CA PRO A 16 -8.53 8.14 0.81
C PRO A 16 -8.86 9.61 1.15
N ALA A 17 -10.14 9.87 1.39
CA ALA A 17 -10.62 11.15 1.88
C ALA A 17 -10.63 11.17 3.42
N CYS A 18 -10.21 12.28 4.03
CA CYS A 18 -10.36 12.48 5.48
C CYS A 18 -11.84 12.37 5.88
N PRO A 19 -12.20 11.58 6.92
CA PRO A 19 -13.60 11.42 7.32
C PRO A 19 -14.25 12.74 7.75
N LYS A 20 -13.47 13.67 8.30
CA LYS A 20 -13.93 14.99 8.79
C LYS A 20 -13.98 16.06 7.70
N CYS A 21 -12.85 16.39 7.07
CA CYS A 21 -12.77 17.52 6.14
C CYS A 21 -12.86 17.13 4.65
N LYS A 22 -13.00 15.83 4.34
CA LYS A 22 -13.08 15.26 2.99
C LYS A 22 -11.88 15.53 2.08
N LYS A 23 -10.85 16.22 2.55
CA LYS A 23 -9.61 16.41 1.80
C LYS A 23 -8.90 15.08 1.59
N GLU A 24 -8.56 14.81 0.34
CA GLU A 24 -7.81 13.62 -0.05
C GLU A 24 -6.35 13.74 0.37
N PHE A 25 -5.74 12.61 0.69
CA PHE A 25 -4.32 12.51 0.96
C PHE A 25 -3.76 11.25 0.31
N MET A 26 -2.49 11.31 -0.07
CA MET A 26 -1.79 10.17 -0.66
C MET A 26 -1.35 9.21 0.44
N LEU A 27 -1.66 7.94 0.27
CA LEU A 27 -1.29 6.87 1.18
C LEU A 27 -0.63 5.75 0.40
N ASP A 28 0.64 5.52 0.70
CA ASP A 28 1.41 4.37 0.25
C ASP A 28 0.98 3.13 1.04
N LEU A 29 0.50 2.10 0.35
CA LEU A 29 0.04 0.88 0.98
C LEU A 29 1.16 0.11 1.69
N LYS A 30 2.44 0.25 1.30
CA LYS A 30 3.55 -0.36 2.07
C LYS A 30 3.70 0.25 3.46
N LYS A 31 3.28 1.51 3.64
CA LYS A 31 3.31 2.20 4.93
C LYS A 31 2.05 1.96 5.76
N PHE A 32 1.10 1.20 5.22
CA PHE A 32 -0.16 0.85 5.86
C PHE A 32 -0.01 -0.35 6.80
N LEU A 33 0.61 -0.12 7.95
CA LEU A 33 0.90 -1.17 8.92
C LEU A 33 -0.18 -1.27 10.02
N PRO A 34 -0.39 -2.47 10.61
CA PRO A 34 -1.31 -2.66 11.73
C PRO A 34 -1.00 -1.72 12.90
N GLY A 35 -2.03 -1.11 13.47
CA GLY A 35 -1.88 -0.18 14.60
C GLY A 35 -1.30 1.20 14.25
N LYS A 36 -0.96 1.48 12.99
CA LYS A 36 -0.58 2.83 12.57
C LYS A 36 -1.79 3.72 12.43
N THR A 37 -1.64 4.96 12.86
CA THR A 37 -2.64 6.02 12.71
C THR A 37 -2.17 7.02 11.67
N HIS A 38 -3.11 7.61 10.95
CA HIS A 38 -2.84 8.67 9.99
C HIS A 38 -3.47 9.97 10.45
N ARG A 39 -2.66 11.02 10.59
CA ARG A 39 -3.12 12.36 10.92
C ARG A 39 -3.34 13.16 9.62
N CYS A 40 -4.57 13.59 9.39
CA CYS A 40 -4.91 14.47 8.29
C CYS A 40 -4.17 15.82 8.45
N PHE A 41 -3.35 16.16 7.46
CA PHE A 41 -2.57 17.40 7.47
C PHE A 41 -3.44 18.67 7.45
N ALA A 42 -4.66 18.59 6.92
CA ALA A 42 -5.51 19.77 6.74
C ALA A 42 -6.33 20.15 7.98
N CYS A 43 -6.86 19.16 8.72
CA CYS A 43 -7.76 19.41 9.86
C CYS A 43 -7.28 18.77 11.17
N GLY A 44 -6.15 18.07 11.17
CA GLY A 44 -5.57 17.42 12.34
C GLY A 44 -6.27 16.14 12.80
N THR A 45 -7.36 15.72 12.14
CA THR A 45 -8.07 14.48 12.47
C THR A 45 -7.16 13.27 12.35
N VAL A 46 -7.08 12.49 13.42
CA VAL A 46 -6.38 11.20 13.43
C VAL A 46 -7.37 10.12 13.02
N ALA A 47 -7.11 9.46 11.90
CA ALA A 47 -7.81 8.28 11.44
C ALA A 47 -6.98 7.05 11.82
N SER A 48 -7.57 6.17 12.64
CA SER A 48 -7.04 4.82 12.85
C SER A 48 -7.57 3.93 11.76
N PHE A 49 -6.70 3.11 11.19
CA PHE A 49 -7.11 2.10 10.24
C PHE A 49 -7.37 0.78 10.95
N ASP A 50 -8.26 -0.02 10.38
CA ASP A 50 -8.56 -1.34 10.89
C ASP A 50 -7.30 -2.22 10.84
N PRO A 51 -6.81 -2.74 11.99
CA PRO A 51 -5.58 -3.53 12.04
C PRO A 51 -5.68 -4.82 11.22
N SER A 52 -6.82 -5.50 11.24
CA SER A 52 -7.02 -6.75 10.50
C SER A 52 -7.03 -6.53 8.99
N LEU A 53 -7.58 -5.41 8.54
CA LEU A 53 -7.53 -4.99 7.14
C LEU A 53 -6.10 -4.67 6.72
N ALA A 54 -5.33 -4.00 7.58
CA ALA A 54 -3.92 -3.70 7.32
C ALA A 54 -3.10 -4.98 7.17
N GLU A 55 -3.25 -5.95 8.08
CA GLU A 55 -2.59 -7.26 7.98
C GLU A 55 -2.93 -7.98 6.67
N ARG A 56 -4.22 -8.00 6.29
CA ARG A 56 -4.66 -8.63 5.05
C ARG A 56 -4.05 -7.97 3.82
N ILE A 57 -4.02 -6.64 3.78
CA ILE A 57 -3.41 -5.89 2.67
C ILE A 57 -1.90 -6.15 2.59
N GLN A 58 -1.18 -6.13 3.71
CA GLN A 58 0.26 -6.40 3.72
C GLN A 58 0.58 -7.80 3.19
N LYS A 59 -0.20 -8.80 3.61
CA LYS A 59 -0.05 -10.18 3.10
C LYS A 59 -0.25 -10.25 1.59
N GLN A 60 -1.32 -9.63 1.08
CA GLN A 60 -1.60 -9.63 -0.37
C GLN A 60 -0.51 -8.93 -1.19
N ILE A 61 0.09 -7.85 -0.66
CA ILE A 61 1.20 -7.16 -1.33
C ILE A 61 2.43 -8.06 -1.38
N ALA A 62 2.79 -8.72 -0.27
CA ALA A 62 3.94 -9.62 -0.22
C ALA A 62 3.78 -10.84 -1.15
N ASP A 63 2.58 -11.43 -1.19
CA ASP A 63 2.25 -12.53 -2.10
C ASP A 63 2.39 -12.08 -3.56
N LEU A 64 1.86 -10.89 -3.90
CA LEU A 64 1.96 -10.33 -5.25
C LEU A 64 3.40 -10.00 -5.66
N GLU A 65 4.20 -9.41 -4.76
CA GLU A 65 5.62 -9.16 -5.01
C GLU A 65 6.39 -10.46 -5.29
N THR A 66 6.04 -11.55 -4.59
CA THR A 66 6.63 -12.87 -4.81
C THR A 66 6.26 -13.42 -6.19
N SER A 67 4.99 -13.37 -6.57
CA SER A 67 4.56 -13.80 -7.91
C SER A 67 5.20 -12.99 -9.04
N ILE A 68 5.39 -11.68 -8.86
CA ILE A 68 6.08 -10.85 -9.86
C ILE A 68 7.56 -11.24 -9.97
N ARG A 69 8.24 -11.51 -8.85
CA ARG A 69 9.64 -11.99 -8.86
C ARG A 69 9.77 -13.34 -9.56
N GLU A 70 8.89 -14.29 -9.27
CA GLU A 70 8.87 -15.60 -9.95
C GLU A 70 8.64 -15.45 -11.46
N LEU A 71 7.74 -14.56 -11.87
CA LEU A 71 7.50 -14.25 -13.28
C LEU A 71 8.76 -13.71 -13.96
N HIS A 72 9.43 -12.74 -13.34
CA HIS A 72 10.68 -12.16 -13.84
C HIS A 72 11.79 -13.22 -13.99
N GLN A 73 11.94 -14.11 -13.01
CA GLN A 73 12.91 -15.22 -13.06
C GLN A 73 12.58 -16.18 -14.21
N ASN A 74 11.31 -16.56 -14.38
CA ASN A 74 10.87 -17.47 -15.44
C ASN A 74 11.20 -16.94 -16.86
N PHE A 75 11.12 -15.62 -17.07
CA PHE A 75 11.54 -15.01 -18.34
C PHE A 75 13.06 -14.85 -18.48
N SER A 76 13.78 -14.68 -17.36
CA SER A 76 15.24 -14.51 -17.36
C SER A 76 15.98 -15.84 -17.58
N ASP A 77 15.46 -16.95 -17.03
CA ASP A 77 16.03 -18.30 -17.18
C ASP A 77 15.78 -18.93 -18.56
N LYS A 78 14.96 -18.28 -19.40
CA LYS A 78 14.61 -18.72 -20.76
C LYS A 78 15.44 -18.04 -21.86
N VAL A 79 16.45 -17.26 -21.48
CA VAL A 79 17.43 -16.62 -22.39
C VAL A 79 18.77 -17.34 -22.31
#